data_AF-A0A4R2GTF3-F1
#
_entry.id   AF-A0A4R2GTF3-F1
#
_cell.length_a   1.000
_cell.length_b   1.000
_cell.length_c   1.000
_cell.angle_alpha   90.00
_cell.angle_beta   90.00
_cell.angle_gamma   90.00
#
_symmetry.space_group_name_H-M   'P 1'
#
loop_
_entity.id
_entity.type
_entity.pdbx_description
1 polymer ?
#
loop_
_entity_poly.entity_id
_entity_poly.type
_entity_poly.pdbx_seq_one_letter_code
_entity_poly.pdbx_strand_id
1 'polypeptide(L)'
;MTTQVKSTAMGLGLTALLALAAPASAGPANGPAVASAVAAAARPPALRVQAGACADLWEERNEIYKGAGYCFKTRRAIATFGNAGCQYDSEADVPLSHRQRLRINDIRAAERRLGCAP
;
A
#
# COMPACT_ATOMS: atom_id res chain seq x y z
N MET A 1 -17.50 -14.91 40.98
CA MET A 1 -17.90 -15.08 39.57
C MET A 1 -16.63 -14.98 38.74
N THR A 2 -16.04 -16.11 38.39
CA THR A 2 -14.70 -16.22 37.80
C THR A 2 -14.85 -16.96 36.49
N THR A 3 -14.67 -16.30 35.35
CA THR A 3 -14.71 -16.93 34.04
C THR A 3 -13.34 -17.51 33.70
N GLN A 4 -13.32 -18.83 33.56
CA GLN A 4 -12.21 -19.66 33.09
C GLN A 4 -11.78 -19.28 31.67
N VAL A 5 -10.47 -19.12 31.49
CA VAL A 5 -9.77 -18.97 30.21
C VAL A 5 -9.50 -20.39 29.68
N LYS A 6 -10.09 -20.75 28.53
CA LYS A 6 -9.89 -22.07 27.93
C LYS A 6 -8.52 -22.12 27.25
N SER A 7 -7.51 -22.55 28.02
CA SER A 7 -6.24 -23.03 27.50
C SER A 7 -6.47 -24.22 26.57
N THR A 8 -5.99 -24.14 25.34
CA THR A 8 -5.76 -25.33 24.52
C THR A 8 -4.40 -25.15 23.87
N ALA A 9 -3.41 -25.80 24.45
CA ALA A 9 -2.07 -25.97 23.91
C ALA A 9 -2.00 -27.34 23.22
N MET A 10 -1.63 -27.34 21.94
CA MET A 10 -1.17 -28.45 21.11
C MET A 10 -0.50 -27.73 19.92
N GLY A 11 0.77 -27.86 19.58
CA GLY A 11 1.77 -28.87 19.86
C GLY A 11 2.54 -29.06 18.54
N LEU A 12 3.88 -28.97 18.60
CA LEU A 12 4.85 -29.65 17.72
C LEU A 12 4.62 -29.43 16.20
N GLY A 13 5.29 -28.49 15.54
CA GLY A 13 6.69 -28.64 15.15
C GLY A 13 6.80 -29.29 13.76
N LEU A 14 7.26 -28.56 12.74
CA LEU A 14 7.97 -29.13 11.59
C LEU A 14 8.57 -28.02 10.70
N THR A 15 9.90 -28.00 10.72
CA THR A 15 10.82 -27.68 9.60
C THR A 15 10.43 -26.59 8.60
N ALA A 16 11.16 -25.48 8.70
CA ALA A 16 11.47 -24.62 7.56
C ALA A 16 12.18 -25.45 6.47
N LEU A 17 11.48 -25.72 5.37
CA LEU A 17 12.09 -26.14 4.10
C LEU A 17 12.09 -24.93 3.17
N LEU A 18 13.21 -24.22 3.20
CA LEU A 18 13.56 -23.22 2.20
C LEU A 18 13.88 -23.98 0.91
N ALA A 19 12.89 -24.15 0.03
CA ALA A 19 13.13 -24.67 -1.31
C ALA A 19 13.81 -23.57 -2.15
N LEU A 20 15.15 -23.56 -2.16
CA LEU A 20 15.93 -22.87 -3.18
C LEU A 20 15.71 -23.60 -4.50
N ALA A 21 14.80 -23.11 -5.33
CA ALA A 21 14.75 -23.50 -6.73
C ALA A 21 16.00 -22.94 -7.45
N ALA A 22 16.98 -23.79 -7.72
CA ALA A 22 18.08 -23.47 -8.62
C ALA A 22 17.57 -23.46 -10.06
N PRO A 23 17.88 -22.45 -10.89
CA PRO A 23 17.61 -22.53 -12.31
C PRO A 23 18.63 -23.46 -12.98
N ALA A 24 18.15 -24.53 -13.59
CA ALA A 24 18.93 -25.31 -14.54
C ALA A 24 19.22 -24.45 -15.78
N SER A 25 20.49 -24.12 -16.01
CA SER A 25 20.93 -23.47 -17.25
C SER A 25 21.75 -24.49 -18.06
N ALA A 26 21.17 -24.97 -19.15
CA ALA A 26 21.88 -25.69 -20.19
C ALA A 26 21.29 -25.31 -21.55
N GLY A 27 21.94 -24.36 -22.22
CA GLY A 27 21.68 -24.01 -23.61
C GLY A 27 22.99 -23.56 -24.25
N PRO A 28 23.52 -24.24 -25.29
CA PRO A 28 24.77 -23.86 -25.91
C PRO A 28 24.61 -22.72 -26.94
N ALA A 29 25.63 -21.86 -26.92
CA ALA A 29 26.16 -20.96 -27.94
C ALA A 29 25.43 -20.85 -29.29
N ASN A 30 24.99 -19.63 -29.62
CA ASN A 30 25.47 -18.84 -30.77
C ASN A 30 24.71 -17.50 -30.89
N GLY A 31 25.38 -16.38 -30.56
CA GLY A 31 24.91 -15.01 -30.77
C GLY A 31 25.58 -14.03 -29.80
N PRO A 32 25.98 -12.81 -30.21
CA PRO A 32 26.57 -11.84 -29.29
C PRO A 32 25.49 -11.36 -28.30
N ALA A 33 25.50 -11.96 -27.12
CA ALA A 33 24.67 -11.58 -26.00
C ALA A 33 25.12 -10.20 -25.48
N VAL A 34 24.32 -9.16 -25.77
CA VAL A 34 24.32 -7.96 -24.93
C VAL A 34 23.72 -8.35 -23.58
N ALA A 35 24.58 -8.80 -22.67
CA ALA A 35 24.20 -9.10 -21.30
C ALA A 35 23.82 -7.80 -20.58
N SER A 36 22.55 -7.41 -20.65
CA SER A 36 22.00 -6.39 -19.74
C SER A 36 21.96 -6.98 -18.34
N ALA A 37 23.04 -6.77 -17.58
CA ALA A 37 23.06 -6.96 -16.15
C ALA A 37 22.07 -5.96 -15.51
N VAL A 38 20.82 -6.39 -15.30
CA VAL A 38 19.91 -5.71 -14.39
C VAL A 38 20.44 -5.95 -12.98
N ALA A 39 21.27 -5.01 -12.51
CA ALA A 39 21.63 -4.92 -11.11
C ALA A 39 20.33 -4.71 -10.32
N ALA A 40 19.89 -5.75 -9.59
CA ALA A 40 18.85 -5.62 -8.60
C ALA A 40 19.40 -4.77 -7.45
N ALA A 41 19.34 -3.44 -7.61
CA ALA A 41 19.64 -2.51 -6.55
C ALA A 41 18.63 -2.77 -5.42
N ALA A 42 19.10 -3.44 -4.36
CA ALA A 42 18.36 -3.55 -3.12
C ALA A 42 18.12 -2.13 -2.60
N ARG A 43 16.93 -1.58 -2.87
CA ARG A 43 16.52 -0.29 -2.33
C ARG A 43 16.66 -0.35 -0.80
N PRO A 44 17.31 0.63 -0.16
CA PRO A 44 17.44 0.65 1.28
C PRO A 44 16.05 0.53 1.95
N PRO A 45 15.95 -0.20 3.08
CA PRO A 45 14.66 -0.52 3.71
C PRO A 45 13.87 0.74 4.07
N ALA A 46 14.56 1.83 4.41
CA ALA A 46 13.95 3.13 4.65
C ALA A 46 13.02 3.56 3.51
N LEU A 47 13.52 3.60 2.25
CA LEU A 47 12.75 4.07 1.10
C LEU A 47 11.46 3.25 0.88
N ARG A 48 11.48 1.94 1.19
CA ARG A 48 10.28 1.08 1.11
C ARG A 48 9.27 1.39 2.21
N VAL A 49 9.74 1.60 3.45
CA VAL A 49 8.88 1.99 4.57
C VAL A 49 8.21 3.34 4.32
N GLN A 50 8.95 4.32 3.79
CA GLN A 50 8.36 5.62 3.41
C GLN A 50 7.31 5.47 2.30
N ALA A 51 7.60 4.68 1.26
CA ALA A 51 6.63 4.44 0.19
C ALA A 51 5.34 3.77 0.69
N GLY A 52 5.45 2.81 1.61
CA GLY A 52 4.30 2.21 2.29
C GLY A 52 3.50 3.24 3.08
N ALA A 53 4.16 4.01 3.94
CA ALA A 53 3.51 5.06 4.72
C ALA A 53 2.81 6.12 3.83
N CYS A 54 3.39 6.48 2.69
CA CYS A 54 2.75 7.37 1.72
C CYS A 54 1.51 6.74 1.07
N ALA A 55 1.53 5.43 0.81
CA ALA A 55 0.37 4.73 0.27
C ALA A 55 -0.77 4.69 1.31
N ASP A 56 -0.45 4.37 2.56
CA ASP A 56 -1.41 4.31 3.66
C ASP A 56 -2.07 5.69 3.91
N LEU A 57 -1.27 6.75 3.96
CA LEU A 57 -1.78 8.12 4.13
C LEU A 57 -2.65 8.57 2.96
N TRP A 58 -2.23 8.26 1.73
CA TRP A 58 -3.03 8.52 0.54
C TRP A 58 -4.37 7.78 0.61
N GLU A 59 -4.35 6.49 0.96
CA GLU A 59 -5.54 5.66 1.05
C GLU A 59 -6.51 6.23 2.09
N GLU A 60 -6.03 6.50 3.30
CA GLU A 60 -6.85 7.02 4.38
C GLU A 60 -7.52 8.37 4.02
N ARG A 61 -6.76 9.29 3.42
CA ARG A 61 -7.32 10.57 2.96
C ARG A 61 -8.41 10.35 1.92
N ASN A 62 -8.19 9.45 0.96
CA ASN A 62 -9.15 9.18 -0.10
C ASN A 62 -10.38 8.42 0.42
N GLU A 63 -10.26 7.54 1.42
CA GLU A 63 -11.41 6.90 2.07
C GLU A 63 -12.36 7.93 2.70
N ILE A 64 -11.82 8.98 3.33
CA ILE A 64 -12.63 10.08 3.87
C ILE A 64 -13.43 10.77 2.76
N TYR A 65 -12.79 11.07 1.63
CA TYR A 65 -13.45 11.68 0.47
C TYR A 65 -14.50 10.74 -0.15
N LYS A 66 -14.19 9.44 -0.28
CA LYS A 66 -15.12 8.44 -0.81
C LYS A 66 -16.36 8.34 0.07
N GLY A 67 -16.18 8.22 1.39
CA GLY A 67 -17.27 8.16 2.35
C GLY A 67 -18.14 9.43 2.37
N ALA A 68 -17.57 10.57 1.99
CA ALA A 68 -18.29 11.84 1.88
C ALA A 68 -18.86 12.12 0.47
N GLY A 69 -18.71 11.19 -0.47
CA GLY A 69 -19.35 11.26 -1.80
C GLY A 69 -18.53 11.94 -2.89
N TYR A 70 -17.21 12.06 -2.76
CA TYR A 70 -16.36 12.64 -3.80
C TYR A 70 -16.24 11.74 -5.04
N CYS A 71 -16.33 12.34 -6.23
CA CYS A 71 -16.08 11.71 -7.52
C CYS A 71 -14.60 11.86 -7.90
N PHE A 72 -13.85 10.76 -7.85
CA PHE A 72 -12.43 10.76 -8.16
C PHE A 72 -12.17 10.99 -9.65
N LYS A 73 -11.08 11.71 -9.96
CA LYS A 73 -10.68 12.04 -11.35
C LYS A 73 -9.43 11.30 -11.81
N THR A 74 -8.61 10.82 -10.87
CA THR A 74 -7.37 10.13 -11.21
C THR A 74 -7.63 8.66 -11.47
N ARG A 75 -6.92 8.08 -12.45
CA ARG A 75 -7.04 6.63 -12.76
C ARG A 75 -6.76 5.75 -11.54
N ARG A 76 -5.78 6.12 -10.72
CA ARG A 76 -5.44 5.39 -9.48
C ARG A 76 -6.62 5.37 -8.51
N ALA A 77 -7.17 6.52 -8.15
CA ALA A 77 -8.26 6.60 -7.18
C ALA A 77 -9.56 5.97 -7.72
N ILE A 78 -9.85 6.12 -9.02
CA ILE A 78 -10.98 5.43 -9.65
C ILE A 78 -10.80 3.92 -9.61
N ALA A 79 -9.60 3.39 -9.87
CA ALA A 79 -9.34 1.96 -9.81
C ALA A 79 -9.42 1.40 -8.38
N THR A 80 -9.01 2.18 -7.36
CA THR A 80 -9.04 1.75 -5.95
C THR A 80 -10.42 1.86 -5.33
N PHE A 81 -11.14 2.97 -5.54
CA PHE A 81 -12.37 3.28 -4.80
C PHE A 81 -13.64 3.32 -5.67
N GLY A 82 -13.48 3.48 -6.99
CA GLY A 82 -14.57 3.64 -7.93
C GLY A 82 -15.38 4.93 -7.74
N ASN A 83 -16.21 5.26 -8.75
CA ASN A 83 -17.10 6.41 -8.72
C ASN A 83 -18.59 6.05 -8.60
N ALA A 84 -18.92 4.77 -8.35
CA ALA A 84 -20.30 4.40 -8.08
C ALA A 84 -20.83 5.19 -6.87
N GLY A 85 -21.98 5.86 -7.06
CA GLY A 85 -22.70 6.59 -6.01
C GLY A 85 -22.04 7.87 -5.51
N CYS A 86 -21.02 8.41 -6.19
CA CYS A 86 -20.47 9.71 -5.84
C CYS A 86 -21.40 10.87 -6.28
N GLN A 87 -21.27 12.03 -5.65
CA GLN A 87 -22.16 13.19 -5.83
C GLN A 87 -21.41 14.50 -6.09
N TYR A 88 -20.13 14.60 -5.69
CA TYR A 88 -19.37 15.86 -5.72
C TYR A 88 -18.12 15.74 -6.59
N ASP A 89 -18.04 16.53 -7.66
CA ASP A 89 -16.86 16.55 -8.56
C ASP A 89 -15.70 17.42 -8.05
N SER A 90 -15.94 18.23 -7.03
CA SER A 90 -14.94 19.12 -6.42
C SER A 90 -14.76 18.78 -4.95
N GLU A 91 -13.50 18.64 -4.49
CA GLU A 91 -13.21 18.41 -3.06
C GLU A 91 -13.77 19.53 -2.17
N ALA A 92 -13.87 20.76 -2.69
CA ALA A 92 -14.37 21.92 -1.96
C ALA A 92 -15.87 21.81 -1.65
N ASP A 93 -16.62 21.12 -2.50
CA ASP A 93 -18.07 20.95 -2.40
C ASP A 93 -18.45 19.74 -1.53
N VAL A 94 -17.47 18.90 -1.19
CA VAL A 94 -17.69 17.72 -0.33
C VAL A 94 -18.08 18.18 1.08
N PRO A 95 -19.22 17.74 1.63
CA PRO A 95 -19.73 18.15 2.93
C PRO A 95 -18.99 17.45 4.09
N LEU A 96 -17.69 17.68 4.19
CA LEU A 96 -16.84 17.12 5.24
C LEU A 96 -17.18 17.73 6.61
N SER A 97 -17.37 16.86 7.60
CA SER A 97 -17.46 17.27 9.01
C SER A 97 -16.17 17.94 9.48
N HIS A 98 -16.27 18.71 10.57
CA HIS A 98 -15.10 19.36 11.16
C HIS A 98 -13.98 18.36 11.50
N ARG A 99 -14.34 17.18 12.03
CA ARG A 99 -13.38 16.12 12.38
C ARG A 99 -12.67 15.54 11.15
N GLN A 100 -13.40 15.32 10.06
CA GLN A 100 -12.80 14.85 8.80
C GLN A 100 -11.82 15.87 8.21
N ARG A 101 -12.17 17.17 8.25
CA ARG A 101 -11.27 18.24 7.78
C ARG A 101 -9.99 18.30 8.61
N LEU A 102 -10.09 18.18 9.93
CA LEU A 102 -8.91 18.10 10.80
C LEU A 102 -8.05 16.89 10.44
N ARG A 103 -8.65 15.71 10.28
CA ARG A 103 -7.90 14.50 9.92
C ARG A 103 -7.20 14.61 8.57
N ILE A 104 -7.86 15.17 7.55
CA ILE A 104 -7.24 15.44 6.24
C ILE A 104 -6.06 16.40 6.37
N ASN A 105 -6.17 17.43 7.21
CA ASN A 105 -5.07 18.37 7.44
C ASN A 105 -3.86 17.68 8.10
N ASP A 106 -4.11 16.82 9.09
CA ASP A 106 -3.06 16.03 9.75
C ASP A 106 -2.38 15.07 8.76
N ILE A 107 -3.16 14.37 7.94
CA ILE A 107 -2.64 13.50 6.88
C ILE A 107 -1.78 14.29 5.90
N ARG A 108 -2.28 15.42 5.38
CA ARG A 108 -1.52 16.27 4.46
C ARG A 108 -0.22 16.79 5.09
N ALA A 109 -0.21 17.07 6.40
CA ALA A 109 1.01 17.45 7.10
C ALA A 109 2.01 16.29 7.20
N ALA A 110 1.54 15.07 7.45
CA ALA A 110 2.38 13.87 7.45
C ALA A 110 2.91 13.56 6.04
N GLU A 111 2.08 13.65 5.01
CA GLU A 111 2.47 13.48 3.60
C GLU A 111 3.59 14.45 3.22
N ARG A 112 3.47 15.74 3.57
CA ARG A 112 4.52 16.74 3.34
C ARG A 112 5.82 16.40 4.08
N ARG A 113 5.74 15.98 5.34
CA ARG A 113 6.93 15.57 6.12
C ARG A 113 7.66 14.37 5.52
N LEU A 114 6.92 13.45 4.90
CA LEU A 114 7.45 12.24 4.28
C LEU A 114 7.83 12.43 2.81
N GLY A 115 7.54 13.60 2.21
CA GLY A 115 7.77 13.87 0.79
C GLY A 115 6.86 13.06 -0.14
N CYS A 116 5.66 12.70 0.32
CA CYS A 116 4.69 11.97 -0.50
C CYS A 116 4.16 12.87 -1.63
N ALA A 117 3.92 12.28 -2.80
CA ALA A 117 3.17 12.95 -3.85
C ALA A 117 1.69 13.07 -3.42
N PRO A 118 1.07 14.25 -3.52
CA PRO A 118 -0.31 14.47 -3.12
C PRO A 118 -1.31 13.77 -4.04
#